data_AF-A0A7V7B1E7-F1
#
_entry.id   AF-A0A7V7B1E7-F1
#
_cell.length_a   1.000
_cell.length_b   1.000
_cell.length_c   1.000
_cell.angle_alpha   90.00
_cell.angle_beta   90.00
_cell.angle_gamma   90.00
#
_symmetry.space_group_name_H-M   'P 1'
#
loop_
_entity.id
_entity.type
_entity.pdbx_description
1 polymer ?
#
loop_
_entity_poly.entity_id
_entity_poly.type
_entity_poly.pdbx_seq_one_letter_code
_entity_poly.pdbx_strand_id
1 'polypeptide(L)'
;MVNMGYITSEESEEAKKTPILLADPISKQNAPYFVQYVLNQINKINPDIVADIYKGGYEIFTTLDIELQNIAENAFQAGIQVEQTTIDGVNQPQGALVAIDPDNGHILAMIGGRDYRNTQFNRALAKRQPGSVFKPFLYLTLLEKGYKTTDKMICEPVGFPMGDGKTYAPTDHDGSYHFRPIDIREALVISDNVVSVRWLNHIGVNSLISTASKMGIKSELSKNLSIALGSSEVTPLEICTAYAPFANGGYKIEPSALKKIRSKKGNIIFGDNSGKIKVVDEKKAYIITHILKDIFKIGGTGSHLNIQGPAAGKTGTSQENRDAWFVGYTPNLVVSVYVGNDNPKNSLWNTGGWIAGPICANLISKSFDKFGNMEFPIPEGLNFRDICPESGLLANSTCASRKEVFIDGTEPKEFCNIHHIEDNTEKE
;
A
#
# COMPACT_ATOMS: atom_id res chain seq x y z
N MET A 1 57.00 -22.53 -14.49
CA MET A 1 57.03 -23.69 -13.57
C MET A 1 57.88 -24.82 -14.13
N VAL A 2 57.67 -25.26 -15.39
CA VAL A 2 58.48 -26.30 -16.05
C VAL A 2 59.99 -26.00 -16.03
N ASN A 3 60.43 -24.83 -16.52
CA ASN A 3 61.86 -24.45 -16.54
C ASN A 3 62.51 -24.34 -15.14
N MET A 4 61.70 -24.30 -14.08
CA MET A 4 62.15 -24.22 -12.70
C MET A 4 61.97 -25.56 -11.95
N GLY A 5 61.53 -26.62 -12.64
CA GLY A 5 61.37 -27.97 -12.07
C GLY A 5 60.16 -28.17 -11.15
N TYR A 6 59.23 -27.22 -11.08
CA TYR A 6 58.06 -27.33 -10.19
C TYR A 6 56.92 -28.21 -10.74
N ILE A 7 56.87 -28.40 -12.06
CA ILE A 7 55.93 -29.30 -12.76
C ILE A 7 56.65 -29.92 -13.96
N THR A 8 56.16 -31.07 -14.41
CA THR A 8 56.63 -31.73 -15.63
C THR A 8 56.07 -31.06 -16.90
N SER A 9 56.67 -31.36 -18.05
CA SER A 9 56.17 -30.89 -19.35
C SER A 9 54.76 -31.44 -19.64
N GLU A 10 54.46 -32.67 -19.22
CA GLU A 10 53.14 -33.29 -19.38
C GLU A 10 52.07 -32.61 -18.52
N GLU A 11 52.37 -32.35 -17.24
CA GLU A 11 51.48 -31.57 -16.36
C GLU A 11 51.22 -30.15 -16.90
N SER A 12 52.23 -29.53 -17.53
CA SER A 12 52.05 -28.23 -18.17
C SER A 12 51.14 -28.29 -19.40
N GLU A 13 51.23 -29.34 -20.22
CA GLU A 13 50.38 -29.49 -21.40
C GLU A 13 48.94 -29.87 -21.01
N GLU A 14 48.76 -30.65 -19.94
CA GLU A 14 47.45 -30.96 -19.37
C GLU A 14 46.79 -29.71 -18.76
N ALA A 15 47.55 -28.91 -17.99
CA ALA A 15 47.04 -27.66 -17.42
C ALA A 15 46.64 -26.64 -18.49
N LYS A 16 47.39 -26.53 -19.61
CA LYS A 16 47.04 -25.65 -20.74
C LYS A 16 45.75 -26.07 -21.45
N LYS A 17 45.46 -27.37 -21.48
CA LYS A 17 44.26 -27.94 -22.11
C LYS A 17 43.03 -27.91 -21.20
N THR A 18 43.24 -27.68 -19.91
CA THR A 18 42.15 -27.59 -18.92
C THR A 18 41.42 -26.25 -19.08
N PRO A 19 40.11 -26.25 -19.37
CA PRO A 19 39.33 -25.01 -19.44
C PRO A 19 39.37 -24.28 -18.11
N ILE A 20 39.63 -22.97 -18.14
CA ILE A 20 39.52 -22.14 -16.94
C ILE A 20 38.03 -21.99 -16.61
N LEU A 21 37.59 -22.68 -15.57
CA LEU A 21 36.29 -22.45 -14.96
C LEU A 21 36.39 -21.17 -14.13
N LEU A 22 36.05 -20.03 -14.73
CA LEU A 22 35.86 -18.80 -13.98
C LEU A 22 34.63 -19.00 -13.08
N ALA A 23 34.75 -18.61 -11.81
CA ALA A 23 33.55 -18.39 -11.01
C ALA A 23 32.67 -17.38 -11.76
N ASP A 24 31.35 -17.57 -11.72
CA ASP A 24 30.43 -16.58 -12.25
C ASP A 24 30.86 -15.20 -11.70
N PRO A 25 30.98 -14.15 -12.56
CA PRO A 25 31.24 -12.82 -12.07
C PRO A 25 30.19 -12.54 -10.99
N ILE A 26 30.63 -12.15 -9.78
CA ILE A 26 29.79 -11.96 -8.59
C ILE A 26 28.45 -11.39 -9.06
N SER A 27 27.45 -12.27 -9.06
CA SER A 27 26.25 -12.11 -9.87
C SER A 27 25.56 -10.81 -9.53
N LYS A 28 24.89 -10.21 -10.54
CA LYS A 28 23.85 -9.18 -10.44
C LYS A 28 23.47 -8.90 -8.98
N GLN A 29 23.93 -7.78 -8.42
CA GLN A 29 23.74 -7.45 -7.00
C GLN A 29 22.25 -7.61 -6.65
N ASN A 30 21.92 -8.56 -5.76
CA ASN A 30 20.54 -8.81 -5.35
C ASN A 30 20.00 -7.59 -4.60
N ALA A 31 18.77 -7.17 -4.93
CA ALA A 31 18.07 -6.06 -4.28
C ALA A 31 18.92 -4.77 -4.14
N PRO A 32 19.49 -4.22 -5.22
CA PRO A 32 20.50 -3.16 -5.11
C PRO A 32 19.93 -1.86 -4.52
N TYR A 33 18.65 -1.56 -4.75
CA TYR A 33 17.96 -0.44 -4.10
C TYR A 33 17.85 -0.62 -2.58
N PHE A 34 17.56 -1.85 -2.12
CA PHE A 34 17.51 -2.18 -0.69
C PHE A 34 18.90 -2.09 -0.06
N VAL A 35 19.93 -2.62 -0.73
CA VAL A 35 21.32 -2.53 -0.25
C VAL A 35 21.75 -1.06 -0.10
N GLN A 36 21.47 -0.21 -1.09
CA GLN A 36 21.76 1.21 -0.98
C GLN A 36 20.97 1.88 0.15
N TYR A 37 19.71 1.48 0.35
CA TYR A 37 18.91 1.95 1.48
C TYR A 37 19.53 1.57 2.82
N VAL A 38 19.98 0.33 2.98
CA VAL A 38 20.69 -0.15 4.18
C VAL A 38 21.94 0.68 4.43
N LEU A 39 22.77 0.89 3.41
CA LEU A 39 23.99 1.71 3.55
C LEU A 39 23.66 3.14 4.02
N ASN A 40 22.59 3.73 3.47
CA ASN A 40 22.12 5.05 3.89
C ASN A 40 21.62 5.06 5.35
N GLN A 41 20.97 3.99 5.82
CA GLN A 41 20.54 3.86 7.21
C GLN A 41 21.75 3.69 8.15
N ILE A 42 22.72 2.85 7.79
CA ILE A 42 23.95 2.69 8.56
C ILE A 42 24.69 4.03 8.66
N ASN A 43 24.78 4.78 7.56
CA ASN A 43 25.43 6.09 7.55
C ASN A 43 24.77 7.08 8.53
N LYS A 44 23.45 7.00 8.73
CA LYS A 44 22.74 7.82 9.72
C LYS A 44 22.98 7.38 11.16
N ILE A 45 23.15 6.07 11.39
CA ILE A 45 23.46 5.52 12.71
C ILE A 45 24.89 5.86 13.11
N ASN A 46 25.84 5.57 12.22
CA ASN A 46 27.27 5.84 12.41
C ASN A 46 27.98 5.90 11.04
N PRO A 47 28.39 7.11 10.59
CA PRO A 47 29.11 7.30 9.33
C PRO A 47 30.44 6.54 9.24
N ASP A 48 31.13 6.34 10.37
CA ASP A 48 32.43 5.65 10.41
C ASP A 48 32.30 4.18 9.99
N ILE A 49 31.16 3.55 10.28
CA ILE A 49 30.88 2.18 9.84
C ILE A 49 30.88 2.13 8.31
N VAL A 50 30.27 3.11 7.63
CA VAL A 50 30.22 3.12 6.16
C VAL A 50 31.58 3.45 5.55
N ALA A 51 32.35 4.34 6.17
CA ALA A 51 33.72 4.62 5.73
C ALA A 51 34.65 3.40 5.83
N ASP A 52 34.42 2.55 6.83
CA ASP A 52 35.22 1.36 7.08
C ASP A 52 34.58 0.06 6.56
N ILE A 53 33.36 0.09 6.04
CA ILE A 53 32.63 -1.11 5.57
C ILE A 53 33.41 -1.83 4.48
N TYR A 54 34.09 -1.06 3.62
CA TYR A 54 34.93 -1.54 2.52
C TYR A 54 36.32 -1.98 2.97
N LYS A 55 36.74 -1.63 4.19
CA LYS A 55 38.00 -2.08 4.80
C LYS A 55 37.84 -3.44 5.52
N GLY A 56 36.62 -3.96 5.59
CA GLY A 56 36.28 -5.32 5.99
C GLY A 56 36.06 -5.53 7.49
N GLY A 57 35.31 -6.58 7.84
CA GLY A 57 35.14 -7.07 9.21
C GLY A 57 33.80 -6.75 9.88
N TYR A 58 32.87 -6.06 9.22
CA TYR A 58 31.50 -5.92 9.75
C TYR A 58 30.60 -7.03 9.23
N GLU A 59 29.72 -7.55 10.10
CA GLU A 59 28.61 -8.42 9.70
C GLU A 59 27.31 -7.63 9.83
N ILE A 60 26.56 -7.51 8.73
CA ILE A 60 25.30 -6.76 8.66
C ILE A 60 24.18 -7.73 8.34
N PHE A 61 23.27 -7.90 9.29
CA PHE A 61 22.07 -8.70 9.16
C PHE A 61 20.91 -7.76 8.85
N THR A 62 20.25 -7.99 7.71
CA THR A 62 19.16 -7.14 7.22
C THR A 62 17.81 -7.84 7.37
N THR A 63 16.75 -7.11 7.07
CA THR A 63 15.37 -7.62 7.08
C THR A 63 14.91 -8.21 5.74
N LEU A 64 15.73 -8.08 4.69
CA LEU A 64 15.38 -8.52 3.34
C LEU A 64 15.03 -10.00 3.33
N ASP A 65 13.86 -10.33 2.80
CA ASP A 65 13.50 -11.68 2.45
C ASP A 65 13.76 -11.88 0.96
N ILE A 66 14.81 -12.66 0.64
CA ILE A 66 15.28 -12.80 -0.75
C ILE A 66 14.26 -13.51 -1.65
N GLU A 67 13.45 -14.40 -1.09
CA GLU A 67 12.40 -15.11 -1.83
C GLU A 67 11.27 -14.15 -2.20
N LEU A 68 10.77 -13.38 -1.23
CA LEU A 68 9.76 -12.34 -1.49
C LEU A 68 10.29 -11.25 -2.42
N GLN A 69 11.55 -10.84 -2.28
CA GLN A 69 12.17 -9.89 -3.19
C GLN A 69 12.17 -10.41 -4.62
N ASN A 70 12.56 -11.67 -4.84
CA ASN A 70 12.56 -12.27 -6.18
C ASN A 70 11.15 -12.37 -6.77
N ILE A 71 10.15 -12.72 -5.94
CA ILE A 71 8.74 -12.72 -6.36
C ILE A 71 8.30 -11.31 -6.75
N ALA A 72 8.62 -10.31 -5.92
CA ALA A 72 8.30 -8.92 -6.15
C ALA A 72 8.94 -8.39 -7.44
N GLU A 73 10.23 -8.69 -7.68
CA GLU A 73 10.95 -8.27 -8.89
C GLU A 73 10.32 -8.89 -10.14
N ASN A 74 10.00 -10.18 -10.11
CA ASN A 74 9.34 -10.85 -11.23
C ASN A 74 7.96 -10.26 -11.52
N ALA A 75 7.14 -10.04 -10.49
CA ALA A 75 5.82 -9.43 -10.64
C ALA A 75 5.91 -7.99 -11.17
N PHE A 76 6.87 -7.21 -10.67
CA PHE A 76 7.09 -5.82 -11.06
C PHE A 76 7.57 -5.72 -12.51
N GLN A 77 8.50 -6.56 -12.95
CA GLN A 77 8.96 -6.55 -14.34
C GLN A 77 7.87 -7.01 -15.32
N ALA A 78 7.09 -8.03 -14.96
CA ALA A 78 6.00 -8.52 -15.79
C ALA A 78 4.82 -7.55 -15.87
N GLY A 79 4.57 -6.79 -14.80
CA GLY A 79 3.39 -5.92 -14.70
C GLY A 79 3.54 -4.53 -15.29
N ILE A 80 4.76 -4.06 -15.56
CA ILE A 80 4.96 -2.71 -16.13
C ILE A 80 5.47 -2.79 -17.56
N GLN A 81 4.62 -2.40 -18.50
CA GLN A 81 5.00 -2.30 -19.91
C GLN A 81 5.84 -1.05 -20.16
N VAL A 82 6.79 -1.10 -21.09
CA VAL A 82 7.58 0.07 -21.51
C VAL A 82 6.79 0.80 -22.59
N GLU A 83 6.50 2.07 -22.37
CA GLU A 83 5.79 2.92 -23.33
C GLU A 83 6.74 3.84 -24.10
N GLN A 84 7.80 4.30 -23.43
CA GLN A 84 8.78 5.20 -24.01
C GLN A 84 10.14 5.03 -23.35
N THR A 85 11.19 5.50 -24.02
CA THR A 85 12.55 5.56 -23.49
C THR A 85 13.02 7.00 -23.59
N THR A 86 13.54 7.56 -22.48
CA THR A 86 14.08 8.92 -22.47
C THR A 86 15.34 9.02 -23.34
N ILE A 87 15.79 10.24 -23.62
CA ILE A 87 17.03 10.48 -24.37
C ILE A 87 18.26 9.84 -23.72
N ASP A 88 18.25 9.71 -22.40
CA ASP A 88 19.30 9.07 -21.59
C ASP A 88 19.16 7.53 -21.52
N GLY A 89 18.27 6.95 -22.33
CA GLY A 89 18.05 5.50 -22.38
C GLY A 89 17.23 4.94 -21.21
N VAL A 90 16.47 5.77 -20.48
CA VAL A 90 15.67 5.32 -19.33
C VAL A 90 14.25 4.97 -19.77
N ASN A 91 13.88 3.70 -19.62
CA ASN A 91 12.52 3.23 -19.94
C ASN A 91 11.48 3.80 -18.96
N GLN A 92 10.31 4.15 -19.49
CA GLN A 92 9.18 4.71 -18.75
C GLN A 92 7.87 3.96 -19.10
N PRO A 93 6.86 3.98 -18.21
CA PRO A 93 6.92 4.57 -16.87
C PRO A 93 7.89 3.81 -15.95
N GLN A 94 8.30 4.44 -14.85
CA GLN A 94 9.02 3.79 -13.76
C GLN A 94 8.04 3.38 -12.66
N GLY A 95 8.56 2.89 -11.54
CA GLY A 95 7.74 2.58 -10.38
C GLY A 95 8.57 2.23 -9.15
N ALA A 96 7.86 1.86 -8.09
CA ALA A 96 8.44 1.32 -6.88
C ALA A 96 7.52 0.28 -6.25
N LEU A 97 8.10 -0.64 -5.50
CA LEU A 97 7.40 -1.60 -4.67
C LEU A 97 8.07 -1.65 -3.31
N VAL A 98 7.28 -1.59 -2.25
CA VAL A 98 7.75 -1.81 -0.87
C VAL A 98 6.83 -2.82 -0.21
N ALA A 99 7.41 -3.87 0.36
CA ALA A 99 6.70 -4.83 1.19
C ALA A 99 7.27 -4.83 2.61
N ILE A 100 6.40 -4.75 3.61
CA ILE A 100 6.77 -4.76 5.03
C ILE A 100 5.97 -5.80 5.81
N ASP A 101 6.58 -6.31 6.87
CA ASP A 101 5.89 -7.02 7.94
C ASP A 101 5.16 -6.00 8.84
N PRO A 102 3.83 -6.06 8.96
CA PRO A 102 3.08 -5.10 9.75
C PRO A 102 3.26 -5.27 11.26
N ASP A 103 3.75 -6.40 11.76
CA ASP A 103 3.92 -6.63 13.20
C ASP A 103 5.17 -5.93 13.76
N ASN A 104 6.27 -5.97 13.02
CA ASN A 104 7.58 -5.48 13.47
C ASN A 104 8.16 -4.35 12.60
N GLY A 105 7.54 -4.04 11.45
CA GLY A 105 8.02 -3.00 10.53
C GLY A 105 9.21 -3.41 9.65
N HIS A 106 9.58 -4.69 9.62
CA HIS A 106 10.69 -5.16 8.80
C HIS A 106 10.37 -4.97 7.32
N ILE A 107 11.28 -4.32 6.59
CA ILE A 107 11.19 -4.17 5.14
C ILE A 107 11.65 -5.49 4.53
N LEU A 108 10.70 -6.24 3.99
CA LEU A 108 10.92 -7.58 3.44
C LEU A 108 11.32 -7.54 1.96
N ALA A 109 10.79 -6.56 1.21
CA ALA A 109 11.18 -6.33 -0.18
C ALA A 109 11.17 -4.83 -0.50
N MET A 110 12.10 -4.38 -1.34
CA MET A 110 12.17 -3.01 -1.84
C MET A 110 12.68 -2.97 -3.28
N ILE A 111 11.88 -2.35 -4.15
CA ILE A 111 12.20 -2.06 -5.55
C ILE A 111 12.07 -0.55 -5.73
N GLY A 112 13.13 0.11 -6.18
CA GLY A 112 13.19 1.56 -6.40
C GLY A 112 13.09 2.00 -7.86
N GLY A 113 12.99 1.05 -8.79
CA GLY A 113 12.97 1.29 -10.24
C GLY A 113 13.15 0.00 -11.01
N ARG A 114 13.06 0.08 -12.34
CA ARG A 114 13.12 -1.09 -13.22
C ARG A 114 14.50 -1.73 -13.33
N ASP A 115 15.53 -0.91 -13.50
CA ASP A 115 16.91 -1.37 -13.61
C ASP A 115 17.83 -0.39 -12.89
N TYR A 116 18.42 -0.86 -11.80
CA TYR A 116 19.36 -0.10 -10.98
C TYR A 116 20.60 0.35 -11.75
N ARG A 117 21.04 -0.43 -12.74
CA ARG A 117 22.23 -0.09 -13.56
C ARG A 117 21.95 1.06 -14.51
N ASN A 118 20.69 1.24 -14.89
CA ASN A 118 20.26 2.35 -15.73
C ASN A 118 19.93 3.59 -14.88
N THR A 119 19.27 3.42 -13.73
CA THR A 119 19.01 4.51 -12.79
C THR A 119 19.06 4.06 -11.33
N GLN A 120 19.93 4.69 -10.54
CA GLN A 120 20.07 4.42 -9.10
C GLN A 120 19.07 5.21 -8.23
N PHE A 121 18.24 6.05 -8.84
CA PHE A 121 17.24 6.84 -8.12
C PHE A 121 16.18 5.92 -7.49
N ASN A 122 16.14 5.87 -6.16
CA ASN A 122 15.25 4.98 -5.43
C ASN A 122 13.85 5.61 -5.25
N ARG A 123 12.93 5.23 -6.13
CA ARG A 123 11.55 5.74 -6.13
C ARG A 123 10.71 5.26 -4.96
N ALA A 124 11.13 4.24 -4.21
CA ALA A 124 10.47 3.83 -2.96
C ALA A 124 10.50 4.95 -1.90
N LEU A 125 11.40 5.92 -2.07
CA LEU A 125 11.57 7.11 -1.20
C LEU A 125 11.20 8.41 -1.93
N ALA A 126 10.74 8.33 -3.18
CA ALA A 126 10.34 9.51 -3.94
C ALA A 126 8.93 9.92 -3.56
N LYS A 127 8.71 11.22 -3.36
CA LYS A 127 7.40 11.77 -3.07
C LYS A 127 6.54 11.79 -4.34
N ARG A 128 5.32 11.28 -4.23
CA ARG A 128 4.32 11.18 -5.30
C ARG A 128 2.93 11.32 -4.72
N GLN A 129 1.97 11.78 -5.53
CA GLN A 129 0.57 11.90 -5.09
C GLN A 129 -0.04 10.49 -4.96
N PRO A 130 -0.46 10.05 -3.75
CA PRO A 130 -1.04 8.72 -3.55
C PRO A 130 -2.44 8.59 -4.18
N GLY A 131 -3.11 9.70 -4.45
CA GLY A 131 -4.48 9.67 -4.95
C GLY A 131 -5.42 8.99 -3.94
N SER A 132 -6.35 8.18 -4.45
CA SER A 132 -7.36 7.50 -3.64
C SER A 132 -6.83 6.48 -2.61
N VAL A 133 -5.54 6.10 -2.61
CA VAL A 133 -4.99 5.31 -1.48
C VAL A 133 -4.90 6.13 -0.18
N PHE A 134 -5.17 7.44 -0.22
CA PHE A 134 -5.29 8.25 0.99
C PHE A 134 -6.66 8.14 1.68
N LYS A 135 -7.70 7.70 0.96
CA LYS A 135 -9.09 7.68 1.46
C LYS A 135 -9.29 6.86 2.74
N PRO A 136 -8.64 5.70 2.96
CA PRO A 136 -8.82 4.96 4.22
C PRO A 136 -8.55 5.78 5.49
N PHE A 137 -7.63 6.76 5.46
CA PHE A 137 -7.38 7.64 6.59
C PHE A 137 -8.56 8.59 6.87
N LEU A 138 -9.24 9.06 5.82
CA LEU A 138 -10.47 9.85 5.92
C LEU A 138 -11.59 9.03 6.56
N TYR A 139 -11.85 7.84 6.04
CA TYR A 139 -12.92 7.00 6.55
C TYR A 139 -12.64 6.49 7.97
N LEU A 140 -11.37 6.22 8.31
CA LEU A 140 -10.99 5.98 9.69
C LEU A 140 -11.30 7.19 10.59
N THR A 141 -11.02 8.41 10.13
CA THR A 141 -11.34 9.64 10.87
C THR A 141 -12.84 9.78 11.14
N LEU A 142 -13.70 9.33 10.21
CA LEU A 142 -15.15 9.30 10.42
C LEU A 142 -15.53 8.32 11.53
N LEU A 143 -14.99 7.09 11.51
CA LEU A 143 -15.24 6.12 12.57
C LEU A 143 -14.73 6.63 13.94
N GLU A 144 -13.58 7.31 13.96
CA GLU A 144 -13.05 7.93 15.19
C GLU A 144 -13.95 9.04 15.75
N LYS A 145 -14.71 9.72 14.89
CA LYS A 145 -15.72 10.73 15.26
C LYS A 145 -17.10 10.15 15.58
N GLY A 146 -17.26 8.83 15.51
CA GLY A 146 -18.51 8.14 15.88
C GLY A 146 -19.51 7.94 14.74
N TYR A 147 -19.12 8.24 13.49
CA TYR A 147 -19.95 7.91 12.33
C TYR A 147 -19.97 6.39 12.10
N LYS A 148 -21.10 5.89 11.62
CA LYS A 148 -21.35 4.48 11.30
C LYS A 148 -21.07 4.24 9.83
N THR A 149 -20.76 2.99 9.47
CA THR A 149 -20.54 2.59 8.08
C THR A 149 -21.75 2.80 7.16
N THR A 150 -22.95 2.87 7.75
CA THR A 150 -24.22 3.13 7.07
C THR A 150 -24.57 4.62 6.93
N ASP A 151 -23.80 5.54 7.54
CA ASP A 151 -24.04 6.97 7.41
C ASP A 151 -23.75 7.43 5.98
N LYS A 152 -24.58 8.35 5.47
CA LYS A 152 -24.63 8.66 4.04
C LYS A 152 -24.36 10.11 3.73
N MET A 153 -23.81 10.32 2.54
CA MET A 153 -23.82 11.60 1.83
C MET A 153 -24.34 11.35 0.41
N ILE A 154 -24.99 12.33 -0.18
CA ILE A 154 -25.40 12.26 -1.58
C ILE A 154 -24.23 12.61 -2.51
N CYS A 155 -24.04 11.79 -3.55
CA CYS A 155 -23.11 12.08 -4.63
C CYS A 155 -23.83 12.88 -5.72
N GLU A 156 -23.62 14.19 -5.74
CA GLU A 156 -24.21 15.15 -6.67
C GLU A 156 -23.26 16.36 -6.85
N PRO A 157 -23.46 17.21 -7.87
CA PRO A 157 -22.68 18.42 -8.05
C PRO A 157 -22.64 19.30 -6.79
N VAL A 158 -21.45 19.65 -6.33
CA VAL A 158 -21.23 20.48 -5.15
C VAL A 158 -20.03 21.41 -5.36
N GLY A 159 -20.12 22.64 -4.84
CA GLY A 159 -19.05 23.63 -4.88
C GLY A 159 -18.66 24.09 -3.49
N PHE A 160 -17.36 24.17 -3.22
CA PHE A 160 -16.79 24.64 -1.97
C PHE A 160 -16.02 25.96 -2.19
N PRO A 161 -16.43 27.09 -1.57
CA PRO A 161 -15.73 28.36 -1.71
C PRO A 161 -14.29 28.31 -1.17
N MET A 162 -13.31 28.85 -1.90
CA MET A 162 -11.89 28.87 -1.53
C MET A 162 -11.39 30.21 -0.96
N GLY A 163 -12.25 31.24 -0.93
CA GLY A 163 -11.94 32.56 -0.37
C GLY A 163 -11.28 33.55 -1.35
N ASP A 164 -10.68 33.08 -2.44
CA ASP A 164 -10.10 33.89 -3.52
C ASP A 164 -11.09 34.15 -4.68
N GLY A 165 -12.39 34.01 -4.41
CA GLY A 165 -13.44 34.03 -5.43
C GLY A 165 -13.52 32.76 -6.28
N LYS A 166 -12.64 31.77 -6.07
CA LYS A 166 -12.73 30.46 -6.72
C LYS A 166 -13.58 29.50 -5.91
N THR A 167 -14.15 28.54 -6.64
CA THR A 167 -14.92 27.43 -6.09
C THR A 167 -14.22 26.13 -6.47
N TYR A 168 -13.95 25.30 -5.47
CA TYR A 168 -13.52 23.93 -5.71
C TYR A 168 -14.76 23.05 -5.90
N ALA A 169 -14.90 22.44 -7.08
CA ALA A 169 -16.00 21.54 -7.41
C ALA A 169 -15.42 20.16 -7.79
N PRO A 170 -15.42 19.18 -6.87
CA PRO A 170 -14.94 17.84 -7.18
C PRO A 170 -15.94 17.11 -8.09
N THR A 171 -15.41 16.30 -9.01
CA THR A 171 -16.17 15.30 -9.77
C THR A 171 -15.70 13.90 -9.40
N ASP A 172 -16.48 12.88 -9.73
CA ASP A 172 -15.98 11.52 -9.66
C ASP A 172 -15.02 11.20 -10.83
N HIS A 173 -14.45 9.99 -10.85
CA HIS A 173 -13.32 9.62 -11.71
C HIS A 173 -13.54 9.87 -13.22
N ASP A 174 -14.76 9.71 -13.70
CA ASP A 174 -15.17 9.90 -15.10
C ASP A 174 -15.85 11.27 -15.36
N GLY A 175 -15.81 12.17 -14.37
CA GLY A 175 -16.53 13.44 -14.41
C GLY A 175 -18.01 13.33 -14.06
N SER A 176 -18.51 12.15 -13.69
CA SER A 176 -19.91 11.89 -13.39
C SER A 176 -20.27 12.05 -11.90
N TYR A 177 -21.55 11.82 -11.62
CA TYR A 177 -22.14 11.75 -10.30
C TYR A 177 -23.13 10.57 -10.25
N HIS A 178 -23.28 9.95 -9.09
CA HIS A 178 -24.20 8.83 -8.91
C HIS A 178 -25.65 9.26 -8.66
N PHE A 179 -25.90 10.52 -8.31
CA PHE A 179 -27.22 11.11 -8.02
C PHE A 179 -28.06 10.33 -6.98
N ARG A 180 -27.39 9.74 -5.99
CA ARG A 180 -28.04 9.02 -4.90
C ARG A 180 -27.24 9.11 -3.60
N PRO A 181 -27.87 8.85 -2.45
CA PRO A 181 -27.16 8.61 -1.20
C PRO A 181 -26.21 7.42 -1.32
N ILE A 182 -24.97 7.62 -0.86
CA ILE A 182 -23.92 6.60 -0.78
C ILE A 182 -23.45 6.54 0.67
N ASP A 183 -23.41 5.33 1.22
CA ASP A 183 -22.92 5.11 2.58
C ASP A 183 -21.38 5.07 2.67
N ILE A 184 -20.83 5.19 3.87
CA ILE A 184 -19.38 5.18 4.10
C ILE A 184 -18.70 3.92 3.56
N ARG A 185 -19.31 2.73 3.71
CA ARG A 185 -18.76 1.47 3.16
C ARG A 185 -18.64 1.58 1.66
N GLU A 186 -19.75 1.88 0.99
CA GLU A 186 -19.83 1.95 -0.46
C GLU A 186 -18.90 3.01 -1.02
N ALA A 187 -18.88 4.22 -0.44
CA ALA A 187 -18.03 5.31 -0.90
C ALA A 187 -16.53 4.94 -0.87
N LEU A 188 -16.11 4.13 0.11
CA LEU A 188 -14.74 3.62 0.17
C LEU A 188 -14.50 2.47 -0.84
N VAL A 189 -15.47 1.58 -1.03
CA VAL A 189 -15.39 0.44 -1.97
C VAL A 189 -15.32 0.88 -3.42
N ILE A 190 -16.23 1.77 -3.84
CA ILE A 190 -16.26 2.33 -5.20
C ILE A 190 -15.31 3.52 -5.36
N SER A 191 -14.75 4.01 -4.25
CA SER A 191 -13.80 5.10 -4.22
C SER A 191 -14.37 6.43 -4.74
N ASP A 192 -15.59 6.79 -4.33
CA ASP A 192 -16.29 8.02 -4.76
C ASP A 192 -15.56 9.29 -4.26
N ASN A 193 -15.22 10.20 -5.17
CA ASN A 193 -14.50 11.43 -4.83
C ASN A 193 -15.39 12.48 -4.15
N VAL A 194 -16.62 12.64 -4.63
CA VAL A 194 -17.53 13.70 -4.21
C VAL A 194 -17.93 13.49 -2.75
N VAL A 195 -18.33 12.27 -2.39
CA VAL A 195 -18.67 11.86 -1.02
C VAL A 195 -17.47 12.02 -0.09
N SER A 196 -16.27 11.66 -0.54
CA SER A 196 -15.04 11.83 0.24
C SER A 196 -14.78 13.31 0.57
N VAL A 197 -14.92 14.21 -0.41
CA VAL A 197 -14.73 15.65 -0.17
C VAL A 197 -15.84 16.22 0.71
N ARG A 198 -17.10 15.82 0.52
CA ARG A 198 -18.22 16.24 1.38
C ARG A 198 -17.99 15.84 2.84
N TRP A 199 -17.55 14.60 3.09
CA TRP A 199 -17.19 14.14 4.43
C TRP A 199 -16.04 14.94 5.02
N LEU A 200 -14.98 15.19 4.26
CA LEU A 200 -13.86 15.99 4.75
C LEU A 200 -14.27 17.42 5.10
N ASN A 201 -15.09 18.06 4.26
CA ASN A 201 -15.64 19.38 4.53
C ASN A 201 -16.47 19.39 5.82
N HIS A 202 -17.25 18.34 6.05
CA HIS A 202 -18.07 18.19 7.26
C HIS A 202 -17.23 18.02 8.53
N ILE A 203 -16.17 17.20 8.51
CA ILE A 203 -15.38 16.88 9.72
C ILE A 203 -14.15 17.77 9.94
N GLY A 204 -13.82 18.60 8.95
CA GLY A 204 -12.67 19.51 8.95
C GLY A 204 -11.34 18.84 8.56
N VAL A 205 -10.54 19.57 7.77
CA VAL A 205 -9.26 19.11 7.20
C VAL A 205 -8.24 18.68 8.28
N ASN A 206 -8.17 19.42 9.39
CA ASN A 206 -7.20 19.14 10.46
C ASN A 206 -7.44 17.77 11.12
N SER A 207 -8.69 17.29 11.17
CA SER A 207 -9.00 15.97 11.72
C SER A 207 -8.34 14.86 10.89
N LEU A 208 -8.42 14.95 9.56
CA LEU A 208 -7.79 14.00 8.65
C LEU A 208 -6.26 14.05 8.74
N ILE A 209 -5.67 15.25 8.75
CA ILE A 209 -4.21 15.41 8.90
C ILE A 209 -3.73 14.78 10.20
N SER A 210 -4.44 15.02 11.32
CA SER A 210 -4.10 14.42 12.61
C SER A 210 -4.15 12.88 12.57
N THR A 211 -5.20 12.31 11.98
CA THR A 211 -5.31 10.84 11.81
C THR A 211 -4.18 10.30 10.93
N ALA A 212 -3.90 10.91 9.78
CA ALA A 212 -2.84 10.46 8.87
C ALA A 212 -1.46 10.50 9.55
N SER A 213 -1.14 11.57 10.28
CA SER A 213 0.11 11.67 11.04
C SER A 213 0.18 10.63 12.17
N LYS A 214 -0.93 10.38 12.87
CA LYS A 214 -1.03 9.34 13.91
C LYS A 214 -0.81 7.93 13.34
N MET A 215 -1.26 7.69 12.10
CA MET A 215 -1.06 6.43 11.38
C MET A 215 0.37 6.23 10.87
N GLY A 216 1.19 7.29 10.79
CA GLY A 216 2.61 7.19 10.42
C GLY A 216 3.04 8.04 9.22
N ILE A 217 2.14 8.84 8.63
CA ILE A 217 2.50 9.81 7.59
C ILE A 217 3.32 10.95 8.22
N LYS A 218 4.56 11.11 7.75
CA LYS A 218 5.54 12.13 8.18
C LYS A 218 5.67 13.28 7.18
N SER A 219 5.29 13.07 5.93
CA SER A 219 5.29 14.07 4.87
C SER A 219 4.33 15.21 5.21
N GLU A 220 4.69 16.42 4.77
CA GLU A 220 3.84 17.59 4.96
C GLU A 220 2.55 17.46 4.15
N LEU A 221 1.42 17.72 4.81
CA LEU A 221 0.09 17.56 4.25
C LEU A 221 -0.59 18.91 4.03
N SER A 222 -1.15 19.12 2.85
CA SER A 222 -1.83 20.36 2.49
C SER A 222 -3.13 20.55 3.26
N LYS A 223 -3.33 21.76 3.80
CA LYS A 223 -4.52 22.13 4.58
C LYS A 223 -5.68 22.58 3.69
N ASN A 224 -6.07 21.77 2.72
CA ASN A 224 -7.15 22.05 1.78
C ASN A 224 -8.03 20.80 1.55
N LEU A 225 -9.20 20.95 0.93
CA LEU A 225 -10.14 19.85 0.74
C LEU A 225 -9.67 18.79 -0.26
N SER A 226 -8.77 19.12 -1.18
CA SER A 226 -8.27 18.15 -2.17
C SER A 226 -7.44 17.03 -1.54
N ILE A 227 -6.98 17.19 -0.30
CA ILE A 227 -6.28 16.12 0.43
C ILE A 227 -7.18 14.89 0.65
N ALA A 228 -8.52 15.04 0.65
CA ALA A 228 -9.45 13.89 0.66
C ALA A 228 -9.18 12.92 -0.50
N LEU A 229 -8.60 13.44 -1.60
CA LEU A 229 -8.29 12.70 -2.82
C LEU A 229 -6.79 12.39 -2.95
N GLY A 230 -6.00 12.62 -1.89
CA GLY A 230 -4.56 12.34 -1.89
C GLY A 230 -3.73 13.29 -2.75
N SER A 231 -4.02 14.59 -2.70
CA SER A 231 -3.29 15.63 -3.45
C SER A 231 -1.90 15.97 -2.88
N SER A 232 -1.62 15.60 -1.63
CA SER A 232 -0.31 15.78 -0.99
C SER A 232 0.62 14.62 -1.31
N GLU A 233 1.89 14.92 -1.60
CA GLU A 233 2.85 13.88 -1.97
C GLU A 233 3.41 13.14 -0.74
N VAL A 234 3.47 11.81 -0.84
CA VAL A 234 4.06 10.90 0.16
C VAL A 234 4.98 9.90 -0.53
N THR A 235 5.83 9.21 0.23
CA THR A 235 6.69 8.16 -0.35
C THR A 235 6.00 6.78 -0.34
N PRO A 236 6.33 5.86 -1.27
CA PRO A 236 5.83 4.49 -1.23
C PRO A 236 6.14 3.75 0.07
N LEU A 237 7.32 3.95 0.66
CA LEU A 237 7.66 3.37 1.96
C LEU A 237 6.74 3.91 3.06
N GLU A 238 6.49 5.21 3.07
CA GLU A 238 5.68 5.88 4.08
C GLU A 238 4.21 5.46 4.01
N ILE A 239 3.61 5.40 2.82
CA ILE A 239 2.22 4.96 2.67
C ILE A 239 2.07 3.47 3.02
N CYS A 240 3.04 2.64 2.64
CA CYS A 240 3.09 1.22 3.02
C CYS A 240 3.09 1.07 4.55
N THR A 241 3.99 1.80 5.22
CA THR A 241 4.10 1.82 6.68
C THR A 241 2.81 2.29 7.35
N ALA A 242 2.17 3.34 6.82
CA ALA A 242 0.94 3.90 7.38
C ALA A 242 -0.29 3.00 7.21
N TYR A 243 -0.22 1.95 6.37
CA TYR A 243 -1.26 0.94 6.27
C TYR A 243 -1.11 -0.20 7.29
N ALA A 244 0.05 -0.34 7.94
CA ALA A 244 0.30 -1.38 8.93
C ALA A 244 -0.74 -1.41 10.07
N PRO A 245 -1.22 -0.28 10.63
CA PRO A 245 -2.26 -0.31 11.65
C PRO A 245 -3.57 -0.96 11.19
N PHE A 246 -3.90 -0.94 9.89
CA PHE A 246 -5.07 -1.67 9.41
C PHE A 246 -4.83 -3.19 9.40
N ALA A 247 -3.61 -3.62 9.07
CA ALA A 247 -3.24 -5.03 9.00
C ALA A 247 -3.07 -5.69 10.38
N ASN A 248 -2.53 -4.96 11.37
CA ASN A 248 -2.09 -5.54 12.65
C ASN A 248 -2.99 -5.21 13.86
N GLY A 249 -4.21 -4.72 13.64
CA GLY A 249 -5.14 -4.40 14.73
C GLY A 249 -4.91 -3.05 15.41
N GLY A 250 -4.37 -2.07 14.67
CA GLY A 250 -4.32 -0.67 15.11
C GLY A 250 -2.99 -0.21 15.67
N TYR A 251 -1.90 -0.95 15.45
CA TYR A 251 -0.57 -0.59 15.91
C TYR A 251 0.26 0.08 14.83
N LYS A 252 0.80 1.25 15.15
CA LYS A 252 1.81 1.92 14.33
C LYS A 252 3.16 1.23 14.57
N ILE A 253 3.89 0.99 13.49
CA ILE A 253 5.29 0.52 13.50
C ILE A 253 6.21 1.59 12.92
N GLU A 254 7.52 1.41 13.09
CA GLU A 254 8.54 2.18 12.37
C GLU A 254 9.29 1.22 11.43
N PRO A 255 9.52 1.59 10.16
CA PRO A 255 10.09 0.66 9.19
C PRO A 255 11.59 0.47 9.46
N SER A 256 12.04 -0.79 9.44
CA SER A 256 13.46 -1.14 9.61
C SER A 256 13.97 -2.01 8.47
N ALA A 257 15.17 -1.70 7.96
CA ALA A 257 15.90 -2.55 7.03
C ALA A 257 17.02 -3.37 7.70
N LEU A 258 17.29 -3.11 8.98
CA LEU A 258 18.43 -3.64 9.74
C LEU A 258 17.93 -4.47 10.91
N LYS A 259 18.48 -5.68 11.06
CA LYS A 259 18.29 -6.52 12.25
C LYS A 259 19.45 -6.41 13.22
N LYS A 260 20.68 -6.40 12.71
CA LYS A 260 21.88 -6.39 13.55
C LYS A 260 23.10 -5.92 12.78
N ILE A 261 23.98 -5.16 13.45
CA ILE A 261 25.32 -4.85 12.96
C ILE A 261 26.34 -5.33 13.99
N ARG A 262 27.30 -6.13 13.55
CA ARG A 262 28.42 -6.62 14.37
C ARG A 262 29.74 -6.09 13.85
N SER A 263 30.59 -5.61 14.75
CA SER A 263 31.96 -5.23 14.44
C SER A 263 32.87 -6.45 14.22
N LYS A 264 34.08 -6.21 13.69
CA LYS A 264 35.15 -7.22 13.54
C LYS A 264 35.51 -7.93 14.84
N LYS A 265 35.37 -7.24 15.97
CA LYS A 265 35.66 -7.77 17.31
C LYS A 265 34.49 -8.54 17.92
N GLY A 266 33.38 -8.70 17.21
CA GLY A 266 32.18 -9.38 17.70
C GLY A 266 31.19 -8.48 18.46
N ASN A 267 31.53 -7.23 18.74
CA ASN A 267 30.63 -6.31 19.44
C ASN A 267 29.40 -5.97 18.61
N ILE A 268 28.22 -5.98 19.25
CA ILE A 268 26.96 -5.54 18.65
C ILE A 268 26.93 -4.01 18.66
N ILE A 269 26.85 -3.41 17.47
CA ILE A 269 26.78 -1.95 17.29
C ILE A 269 25.33 -1.50 17.14
N PHE A 270 24.53 -2.32 16.48
CA PHE A 270 23.10 -2.11 16.32
C PHE A 270 22.38 -3.44 16.55
N GLY A 271 21.28 -3.38 17.28
CA GLY A 271 20.33 -4.49 17.44
C GLY A 271 18.93 -3.97 17.14
N ASP A 272 18.11 -4.84 16.55
CA ASP A 272 16.73 -4.55 16.22
C ASP A 272 15.95 -4.04 17.44
N ASN A 273 15.38 -2.85 17.30
CA ASN A 273 14.55 -2.19 18.30
C ASN A 273 13.10 -2.04 17.81
N SER A 274 12.68 -2.88 16.85
CA SER A 274 11.29 -2.98 16.40
C SER A 274 10.33 -2.97 17.58
N GLY A 275 9.43 -1.99 17.54
CA GLY A 275 8.38 -1.79 18.53
C GLY A 275 7.14 -1.25 17.86
N LYS A 276 5.99 -1.47 18.50
CA LYS A 276 4.70 -1.07 17.98
C LYS A 276 3.90 -0.31 19.02
N ILE A 277 3.19 0.73 18.60
CA ILE A 277 2.43 1.63 19.48
C ILE A 277 0.97 1.57 19.05
N LYS A 278 0.04 1.26 19.97
CA LYS A 278 -1.39 1.26 19.65
C LYS A 278 -1.84 2.69 19.36
N VAL A 279 -2.33 2.92 18.14
CA VAL A 279 -2.78 4.23 17.65
C VAL A 279 -4.24 4.23 17.21
N VAL A 280 -4.80 3.07 16.88
CA VAL A 280 -6.19 2.95 16.47
C VAL A 280 -6.84 1.86 17.31
N ASP A 281 -8.12 2.06 17.62
CA ASP A 281 -8.93 1.00 18.21
C ASP A 281 -9.06 -0.16 17.21
N GLU A 282 -8.76 -1.37 17.65
CA GLU A 282 -8.74 -2.56 16.80
C GLU A 282 -10.07 -2.82 16.08
N LYS A 283 -11.21 -2.46 16.69
CA LYS A 283 -12.54 -2.59 16.07
C LYS A 283 -12.67 -1.66 14.88
N LYS A 284 -12.23 -0.41 15.02
CA LYS A 284 -12.25 0.58 13.93
C LYS A 284 -11.27 0.21 12.82
N ALA A 285 -10.08 -0.28 13.17
CA ALA A 285 -9.12 -0.81 12.19
C ALA A 285 -9.74 -1.97 11.40
N TYR A 286 -10.34 -2.94 12.10
CA TYR A 286 -11.02 -4.08 11.48
C TYR A 286 -12.20 -3.65 10.60
N ILE A 287 -13.02 -2.68 11.00
CA ILE A 287 -14.13 -2.18 10.17
C ILE A 287 -13.60 -1.63 8.83
N ILE A 288 -12.53 -0.83 8.85
CA ILE A 288 -11.89 -0.34 7.62
C ILE A 288 -11.37 -1.51 6.79
N THR A 289 -10.67 -2.47 7.40
CA THR A 289 -10.21 -3.68 6.71
C THR A 289 -11.35 -4.49 6.10
N HIS A 290 -12.46 -4.66 6.83
CA HIS A 290 -13.65 -5.36 6.36
C HIS A 290 -14.28 -4.66 5.15
N ILE A 291 -14.23 -3.33 5.09
CA ILE A 291 -14.63 -2.55 3.89
C ILE A 291 -13.63 -2.74 2.75
N LEU A 292 -12.33 -2.68 3.04
CA LEU A 292 -11.27 -2.82 2.04
C LEU A 292 -11.12 -4.24 1.49
N LYS A 293 -11.73 -5.27 2.11
CA LYS A 293 -11.91 -6.60 1.51
C LYS A 293 -12.91 -6.57 0.35
N ASP A 294 -13.91 -5.67 0.41
CA ASP A 294 -14.99 -5.62 -0.59
C ASP A 294 -14.56 -4.98 -1.91
N ILE A 295 -13.39 -4.34 -1.99
CA ILE A 295 -12.90 -3.79 -3.26
C ILE A 295 -12.67 -4.87 -4.32
N PHE A 296 -12.47 -6.12 -3.90
CA PHE A 296 -12.26 -7.30 -4.76
C PHE A 296 -13.57 -7.98 -5.17
N LYS A 297 -14.72 -7.55 -4.62
CA LYS A 297 -16.04 -8.07 -5.00
C LYS A 297 -16.61 -7.27 -6.16
N ILE A 298 -17.62 -7.83 -6.82
CA ILE A 298 -18.35 -7.15 -7.92
C ILE A 298 -18.77 -5.74 -7.49
N GLY A 299 -18.47 -4.75 -8.32
CA GLY A 299 -18.71 -3.32 -8.05
C GLY A 299 -17.55 -2.59 -7.35
N GLY A 300 -16.59 -3.32 -6.78
CA GLY A 300 -15.38 -2.74 -6.19
C GLY A 300 -14.31 -2.39 -7.22
N THR A 301 -13.44 -1.43 -6.88
CA THR A 301 -12.40 -0.91 -7.79
C THR A 301 -11.28 -1.91 -8.13
N GLY A 302 -11.19 -3.03 -7.41
CA GLY A 302 -10.22 -4.11 -7.64
C GLY A 302 -10.89 -5.43 -8.02
N SER A 303 -12.17 -5.40 -8.44
CA SER A 303 -12.97 -6.61 -8.68
C SER A 303 -12.44 -7.54 -9.78
N HIS A 304 -11.62 -7.04 -10.70
CA HIS A 304 -10.94 -7.81 -11.74
C HIS A 304 -9.64 -8.46 -11.25
N LEU A 305 -9.16 -8.13 -10.06
CA LEU A 305 -7.90 -8.66 -9.53
C LEU A 305 -8.12 -10.07 -8.97
N ASN A 306 -7.27 -10.99 -9.42
CA ASN A 306 -7.27 -12.36 -8.90
C ASN A 306 -6.34 -12.46 -7.69
N ILE A 307 -6.89 -12.46 -6.47
CA ILE A 307 -6.15 -12.67 -5.22
C ILE A 307 -6.58 -14.00 -4.60
N GLN A 308 -5.60 -14.86 -4.29
CA GLN A 308 -5.84 -16.26 -3.87
C GLN A 308 -6.19 -16.45 -2.39
N GLY A 309 -6.57 -15.39 -1.66
CA GLY A 309 -6.85 -15.47 -0.23
C GLY A 309 -7.35 -14.17 0.40
N PRO A 310 -7.72 -14.17 1.70
CA PRO A 310 -8.00 -12.99 2.50
C PRO A 310 -6.94 -11.90 2.34
N ALA A 311 -7.32 -10.89 1.56
CA ALA A 311 -6.58 -9.66 1.43
C ALA A 311 -7.55 -8.48 1.49
N ALA A 312 -7.02 -7.34 1.90
CA ALA A 312 -7.66 -6.05 1.80
C ALA A 312 -6.78 -5.13 0.96
N GLY A 313 -7.36 -4.13 0.33
CA GLY A 313 -6.55 -3.19 -0.44
C GLY A 313 -7.28 -1.93 -0.85
N LYS A 314 -6.53 -1.01 -1.45
CA LYS A 314 -7.06 0.21 -2.02
C LYS A 314 -6.34 0.58 -3.31
N THR A 315 -7.12 0.85 -4.35
CA THR A 315 -6.63 1.47 -5.58
C THR A 315 -6.44 2.97 -5.40
N GLY A 316 -5.41 3.53 -6.04
CA GLY A 316 -5.22 4.97 -6.16
C GLY A 316 -4.80 5.36 -7.55
N THR A 317 -5.35 6.47 -8.02
CA THR A 317 -4.93 7.11 -9.27
C THR A 317 -4.80 8.58 -8.94
N SER A 318 -3.66 9.20 -9.30
CA SER A 318 -3.49 10.64 -9.14
C SER A 318 -4.19 11.39 -10.28
N GLN A 319 -4.24 12.72 -10.17
CA GLN A 319 -4.87 13.57 -11.17
C GLN A 319 -4.23 13.37 -12.56
N GLU A 320 -5.04 13.45 -13.62
CA GLU A 320 -4.59 13.24 -15.01
C GLU A 320 -3.93 11.86 -15.24
N ASN A 321 -4.21 10.87 -14.40
CA ASN A 321 -3.64 9.52 -14.49
C ASN A 321 -2.10 9.51 -14.50
N ARG A 322 -1.44 10.43 -13.79
CA ARG A 322 0.04 10.50 -13.75
C ARG A 322 0.66 9.35 -12.97
N ASP A 323 -0.01 8.94 -11.90
CA ASP A 323 0.46 7.93 -10.95
C ASP A 323 -0.62 6.86 -10.73
N ALA A 324 -0.22 5.60 -10.87
CA ALA A 324 -1.02 4.42 -10.60
C ALA A 324 -0.51 3.78 -9.31
N TRP A 325 -1.40 3.68 -8.31
CA TRP A 325 -1.12 3.14 -6.99
C TRP A 325 -2.01 1.96 -6.65
N PHE A 326 -1.43 1.05 -5.89
CA PHE A 326 -2.18 0.05 -5.16
C PHE A 326 -1.49 -0.23 -3.83
N VAL A 327 -2.24 -0.21 -2.75
CA VAL A 327 -1.78 -0.72 -1.45
C VAL A 327 -2.65 -1.90 -1.08
N GLY A 328 -2.04 -3.07 -0.96
CA GLY A 328 -2.70 -4.30 -0.57
C GLY A 328 -2.06 -4.87 0.69
N TYR A 329 -2.83 -5.58 1.50
CA TYR A 329 -2.31 -6.18 2.71
C TYR A 329 -3.08 -7.41 3.16
N THR A 330 -2.39 -8.22 3.96
CA THR A 330 -2.86 -9.36 4.74
C THR A 330 -2.49 -9.10 6.22
N PRO A 331 -2.83 -9.98 7.16
CA PRO A 331 -2.37 -9.82 8.55
C PRO A 331 -0.83 -9.83 8.71
N ASN A 332 -0.08 -10.36 7.73
CA ASN A 332 1.36 -10.60 7.83
C ASN A 332 2.20 -9.83 6.79
N LEU A 333 1.56 -9.12 5.87
CA LEU A 333 2.25 -8.42 4.81
C LEU A 333 1.48 -7.18 4.39
N VAL A 334 2.16 -6.04 4.29
CA VAL A 334 1.64 -4.84 3.63
C VAL A 334 2.52 -4.55 2.43
N VAL A 335 1.90 -4.32 1.28
CA VAL A 335 2.57 -4.06 0.00
C VAL A 335 2.04 -2.77 -0.58
N SER A 336 2.93 -1.84 -0.88
CA SER A 336 2.63 -0.65 -1.67
C SER A 336 3.32 -0.74 -3.02
N VAL A 337 2.57 -0.54 -4.09
CA VAL A 337 3.06 -0.44 -5.46
C VAL A 337 2.68 0.93 -6.03
N TYR A 338 3.65 1.57 -6.67
CA TYR A 338 3.48 2.78 -7.45
C TYR A 338 4.07 2.57 -8.85
N VAL A 339 3.38 3.05 -9.88
CA VAL A 339 3.86 3.15 -11.25
C VAL A 339 3.55 4.56 -11.77
N GLY A 340 4.50 5.18 -12.45
CA GLY A 340 4.32 6.52 -13.03
C GLY A 340 5.56 7.01 -13.76
N ASN A 341 5.39 8.04 -14.58
CA ASN A 341 6.49 8.64 -15.33
C ASN A 341 7.35 9.54 -14.43
N ASP A 342 8.67 9.56 -14.67
CA ASP A 342 9.54 10.49 -13.95
C ASP A 342 9.21 11.96 -14.29
N ASN A 343 8.89 12.21 -15.56
CA ASN A 343 8.32 13.47 -16.00
C ASN A 343 6.82 13.50 -15.65
N PRO A 344 6.39 14.35 -14.70
CA PRO A 344 5.02 14.37 -14.19
C PRO A 344 4.00 14.92 -15.20
N LYS A 345 4.44 15.39 -16.38
CA LYS A 345 3.53 15.81 -17.46
C LYS A 345 2.94 14.65 -18.25
N ASN A 346 3.51 13.45 -18.11
CA ASN A 346 3.11 12.28 -18.88
C ASN A 346 2.12 11.43 -18.09
N SER A 347 0.91 11.29 -18.61
CA SER A 347 -0.10 10.37 -18.09
C SER A 347 0.24 8.91 -18.39
N LEU A 348 -0.37 8.00 -17.65
CA LEU A 348 -0.38 6.57 -17.90
C LEU A 348 -1.59 6.17 -18.76
N TRP A 349 -1.51 5.02 -19.40
CA TRP A 349 -2.56 4.43 -20.22
C TRP A 349 -3.77 3.93 -19.42
N ASN A 350 -3.66 3.78 -18.09
CA ASN A 350 -4.71 3.22 -17.25
C ASN A 350 -4.56 3.63 -15.77
N THR A 351 -5.45 3.14 -14.91
CA THR A 351 -5.56 3.48 -13.50
C THR A 351 -4.75 2.56 -12.57
N GLY A 352 -4.66 2.93 -11.29
CA GLY A 352 -4.00 2.15 -10.23
C GLY A 352 -4.42 0.69 -10.16
N GLY A 353 -5.72 0.41 -10.30
CA GLY A 353 -6.26 -0.94 -10.23
C GLY A 353 -5.80 -1.87 -11.35
N TRP A 354 -5.48 -1.33 -12.53
CA TRP A 354 -5.07 -2.11 -13.69
C TRP A 354 -3.56 -2.21 -13.87
N ILE A 355 -2.81 -1.21 -13.39
CA ILE A 355 -1.35 -1.18 -13.54
C ILE A 355 -0.67 -1.70 -12.26
N ALA A 356 -0.92 -1.06 -11.11
CA ALA A 356 -0.29 -1.41 -9.84
C ALA A 356 -0.97 -2.60 -9.14
N GLY A 357 -2.29 -2.74 -9.32
CA GLY A 357 -3.11 -3.79 -8.72
C GLY A 357 -2.61 -5.21 -9.01
N PRO A 358 -2.37 -5.62 -10.29
CA PRO A 358 -1.92 -6.97 -10.60
C PRO A 358 -0.54 -7.31 -10.02
N ILE A 359 0.38 -6.33 -9.95
CA ILE A 359 1.70 -6.49 -9.35
C ILE A 359 1.55 -6.82 -7.86
N CYS A 360 0.75 -6.03 -7.15
CA CYS A 360 0.49 -6.24 -5.72
C CYS A 360 -0.25 -7.56 -5.45
N ALA A 361 -1.28 -7.86 -6.23
CA ALA A 361 -2.07 -9.09 -6.12
C ALA A 361 -1.22 -10.34 -6.32
N ASN A 362 -0.27 -10.30 -7.26
CA ASN A 362 0.65 -11.41 -7.50
C ASN A 362 1.56 -11.68 -6.29
N LEU A 363 2.18 -10.63 -5.74
CA LEU A 363 3.06 -10.77 -4.58
C LEU A 363 2.29 -11.24 -3.34
N ILE A 364 1.11 -10.67 -3.07
CA ILE A 364 0.26 -11.10 -1.95
C ILE A 364 -0.13 -12.57 -2.11
N SER A 365 -0.63 -12.97 -3.28
CA SER A 365 -1.06 -14.35 -3.52
C SER A 365 0.07 -15.34 -3.32
N LYS A 366 1.26 -15.05 -3.84
CA LYS A 366 2.45 -15.90 -3.66
C LYS A 366 3.00 -15.86 -2.24
N SER A 367 2.77 -14.79 -1.49
CA SER A 367 3.20 -14.71 -0.09
C SER A 367 2.45 -15.69 0.81
N PHE A 368 1.27 -16.16 0.40
CA PHE A 368 0.51 -17.16 1.16
C PHE A 368 1.21 -18.52 1.25
N ASP A 369 2.04 -18.88 0.26
CA ASP A 369 2.85 -20.09 0.33
C ASP A 369 3.85 -20.06 1.50
N LYS A 370 4.24 -18.85 1.91
CA LYS A 370 5.22 -18.59 2.97
C LYS A 370 4.58 -18.29 4.32
N PHE A 371 3.58 -17.42 4.34
CA PHE A 371 2.95 -16.95 5.58
C PHE A 371 1.66 -17.69 5.94
N GLY A 372 1.13 -18.50 5.03
CA GLY A 372 -0.19 -19.09 5.16
C GLY A 372 -1.30 -18.11 4.83
N ASN A 373 -2.49 -18.66 4.58
CA ASN A 373 -3.66 -17.90 4.18
C ASN A 373 -4.56 -17.56 5.39
N MET A 374 -4.10 -16.62 6.22
CA MET A 374 -4.79 -16.24 7.46
C MET A 374 -5.90 -15.23 7.22
N GLU A 375 -7.07 -15.49 7.81
CA GLU A 375 -8.13 -14.48 7.91
C GLU A 375 -7.73 -13.34 8.86
N PHE A 376 -8.28 -12.16 8.61
CA PHE A 376 -8.13 -11.03 9.53
C PHE A 376 -8.83 -11.33 10.86
N PRO A 377 -8.12 -11.29 12.00
CA PRO A 377 -8.74 -11.52 13.31
C PRO A 377 -9.89 -10.55 13.55
N ILE A 378 -11.05 -11.06 13.97
CA ILE A 378 -12.22 -10.24 14.31
C ILE A 378 -12.12 -9.87 15.79
N PRO A 379 -11.97 -8.58 16.15
CA PRO A 379 -11.94 -8.17 17.54
C PRO A 379 -13.25 -8.44 18.28
N GLU A 380 -13.16 -8.63 19.60
CA GLU A 380 -14.34 -8.76 20.46
C GLU A 380 -15.16 -7.47 20.49
N GLY A 381 -16.47 -7.62 20.67
CA GLY A 381 -17.42 -6.52 20.72
C GLY A 381 -17.65 -5.83 19.37
N LEU A 382 -17.53 -6.60 18.29
CA LEU A 382 -18.09 -6.32 16.98
C LEU A 382 -19.32 -7.20 16.74
N ASN A 383 -20.31 -6.62 16.08
CA ASN A 383 -21.57 -7.27 15.80
C ASN A 383 -21.90 -7.18 14.31
N PHE A 384 -22.38 -8.28 13.73
CA PHE A 384 -22.79 -8.33 12.33
C PHE A 384 -24.32 -8.36 12.24
N ARG A 385 -24.87 -7.51 11.38
CA ARG A 385 -26.31 -7.41 11.14
C ARG A 385 -26.59 -7.31 9.65
N ASP A 386 -27.67 -7.93 9.20
CA ASP A 386 -28.17 -7.73 7.85
C ASP A 386 -28.95 -6.42 7.82
N ILE A 387 -28.49 -5.47 7.00
CA ILE A 387 -29.10 -4.14 6.85
C ILE A 387 -29.68 -3.97 5.45
N CYS A 388 -30.67 -3.10 5.32
CA CYS A 388 -31.15 -2.61 4.04
C CYS A 388 -30.19 -1.50 3.56
N PRO A 389 -29.50 -1.67 2.42
CA PRO A 389 -28.56 -0.66 1.91
C PRO A 389 -29.20 0.70 1.66
N GLU A 390 -30.51 0.76 1.37
CA GLU A 390 -31.21 2.01 1.10
C GLU A 390 -31.60 2.78 2.36
N SER A 391 -32.14 2.11 3.39
CA SER A 391 -32.52 2.79 4.65
C SER A 391 -31.36 2.90 5.64
N GLY A 392 -30.38 1.99 5.58
CA GLY A 392 -29.33 1.85 6.61
C GLY A 392 -29.83 1.18 7.91
N LEU A 393 -31.10 0.79 7.96
CA LEU A 393 -31.74 0.08 9.08
C LEU A 393 -31.65 -1.44 8.92
N LEU A 394 -32.09 -2.21 9.92
CA LEU A 394 -32.12 -3.67 9.83
C LEU A 394 -32.98 -4.13 8.64
N ALA A 395 -32.49 -5.09 7.86
CA ALA A 395 -33.23 -5.61 6.72
C ALA A 395 -34.48 -6.38 7.17
N ASN A 396 -35.58 -6.21 6.44
CA ASN A 396 -36.75 -7.09 6.52
C ASN A 396 -36.76 -8.07 5.32
N SER A 397 -37.77 -8.93 5.23
CA SER A 397 -37.88 -9.97 4.18
C SER A 397 -37.96 -9.45 2.74
N THR A 398 -38.29 -8.17 2.55
CA THR A 398 -38.41 -7.54 1.22
C THR A 398 -37.16 -6.80 0.77
N CYS A 399 -36.18 -6.66 1.66
CA CYS A 399 -34.95 -5.93 1.38
C CYS A 399 -33.94 -6.82 0.61
N ALA A 400 -33.27 -6.24 -0.38
CA ALA A 400 -31.98 -6.76 -0.84
C ALA A 400 -30.93 -6.49 0.26
N SER A 401 -30.77 -7.43 1.19
CA SER A 401 -29.96 -7.22 2.38
C SER A 401 -28.45 -7.27 2.11
N ARG A 402 -27.69 -6.54 2.93
CA ARG A 402 -26.23 -6.60 2.99
C ARG A 402 -25.80 -6.84 4.43
N LYS A 403 -24.88 -7.78 4.65
CA LYS A 403 -24.25 -7.95 5.96
C LYS A 403 -23.31 -6.79 6.26
N GLU A 404 -23.52 -6.12 7.38
CA GLU A 404 -22.75 -4.97 7.83
C GLU A 404 -22.20 -5.20 9.24
N VAL A 405 -21.06 -4.56 9.54
CA VAL A 405 -20.36 -4.66 10.81
C VAL A 405 -20.54 -3.38 11.63
N PHE A 406 -20.83 -3.54 12.92
CA PHE A 406 -21.02 -2.47 13.89
C PHE A 406 -20.18 -2.74 15.13
N ILE A 407 -19.80 -1.67 15.83
CA ILE A 407 -19.34 -1.78 17.22
C ILE A 407 -20.57 -2.07 18.09
N ASP A 408 -20.47 -2.97 19.05
CA ASP A 408 -21.58 -3.33 19.94
C ASP A 408 -22.31 -2.11 20.50
N GLY A 409 -23.65 -2.12 20.38
CA GLY A 409 -24.53 -1.06 20.83
C GLY A 409 -24.68 0.10 19.84
N THR A 410 -23.96 0.07 18.70
CA THR A 410 -24.06 1.09 17.66
C THR A 410 -24.91 0.67 16.47
N GLU A 411 -25.30 -0.61 16.39
CA GLU A 411 -26.17 -1.14 15.35
C GLU A 411 -27.58 -0.51 15.37
N PRO A 412 -28.25 -0.41 14.20
CA PRO A 412 -29.65 0.00 14.16
C PRO A 412 -30.53 -0.99 14.93
N LYS A 413 -31.56 -0.45 15.61
CA LYS A 413 -32.54 -1.24 16.38
C LYS A 413 -33.88 -1.40 15.67
N GLU A 414 -34.12 -0.55 14.68
CA GLU A 414 -35.35 -0.53 13.90
C GLU A 414 -35.16 -1.28 12.57
N PHE A 415 -36.25 -1.84 12.07
CA PHE A 415 -36.29 -2.47 10.75
C PHE A 415 -36.56 -1.44 9.67
N CYS A 416 -36.15 -1.78 8.45
CA CYS A 416 -36.36 -1.00 7.25
C CYS A 416 -37.83 -0.60 7.11
N ASN A 417 -38.06 0.69 6.94
CA ASN A 417 -39.37 1.31 6.74
C ASN A 417 -39.59 1.81 5.30
N ILE A 418 -38.68 1.52 4.37
CA ILE A 418 -38.78 1.89 2.96
C ILE A 418 -39.38 0.75 2.12
N HIS A 419 -38.94 -0.47 2.38
CA HIS A 419 -39.38 -1.66 1.66
C HIS A 419 -40.46 -2.37 2.46
N HIS A 420 -41.65 -2.52 1.88
CA HIS A 420 -42.77 -3.25 2.46
C HIS A 420 -43.43 -4.12 1.40
N ILE A 421 -44.14 -5.15 1.84
CA ILE A 421 -45.09 -5.85 0.97
C ILE A 421 -46.27 -4.90 0.82
N GLU A 422 -46.57 -4.46 -0.40
CA GLU A 422 -47.88 -3.89 -0.69
C GLU A 422 -48.90 -5.01 -0.47
N ASP A 423 -49.64 -4.96 0.63
CA ASP A 423 -50.81 -5.79 0.81
C ASP A 423 -51.83 -5.37 -0.26
N ASN A 424 -51.86 -6.12 -1.37
CA ASN A 424 -52.94 -6.08 -2.36
C ASN A 424 -54.23 -6.70 -1.78
N THR A 425 -54.67 -6.20 -0.63
CA THR A 425 -55.97 -6.53 -0.04
C THR A 425 -56.89 -5.32 -0.18
N GLU A 426 -57.33 -5.04 -1.40
CA GLU A 426 -58.50 -4.23 -1.78
C GLU A 426 -58.62 -4.34 -3.32
N LYS A 427 -59.63 -4.89 -3.99
CA LYS A 427 -61.06 -5.13 -3.73
C LYS A 427 -61.54 -6.25 -4.67
N GLU A 428 -62.28 -7.23 -4.17
CA GLU A 428 -63.30 -7.96 -4.96
C GLU A 428 -64.67 -7.35 -4.70
#